data_AF-A0A3C0VD64-F1
#
_entry.id   AF-A0A3C0VD64-F1
#
_cell.length_a   1.000
_cell.length_b   1.000
_cell.length_c   1.000
_cell.angle_alpha   90.00
_cell.angle_beta   90.00
_cell.angle_gamma   90.00
#
_symmetry.space_group_name_H-M   'P 1'
#
loop_
_entity.id
_entity.type
_entity.pdbx_description
1 polymer ?
#
loop_
_entity_poly.entity_id
_entity_poly.type
_entity_poly.pdbx_seq_one_letter_code
_entity_poly.pdbx_strand_id
1 'polypeptide(L)'
;MTPENGAARASGRRAFLARVSAAASALAAAGAARGADAPATDSLPAISLGPHRISRLVAGWNPIGGYSYLGHHMDRHMREYFTVERTVEFLGRCERAGITAHQFSPAENTAE
;
A
#
# COMPACT_ATOMS: atom_id res chain seq x y z
N MET A 1 -21.32 27.35 -51.36
CA MET A 1 -19.85 27.55 -51.34
C MET A 1 -19.49 27.92 -49.91
N THR A 2 -18.91 27.09 -49.04
CA THR A 2 -18.20 25.79 -49.09
C THR A 2 -18.35 25.13 -47.70
N PRO A 3 -18.54 23.79 -47.57
CA PRO A 3 -18.48 23.12 -46.28
C PRO A 3 -17.16 22.33 -46.16
N GLU A 4 -16.05 22.95 -45.73
CA GLU A 4 -14.76 22.25 -45.61
C GLU A 4 -14.01 22.54 -44.30
N ASN A 5 -14.58 22.17 -43.15
CA ASN A 5 -13.83 22.31 -41.88
C ASN A 5 -13.93 21.11 -40.90
N GLY A 6 -14.53 19.99 -41.32
CA GLY A 6 -14.69 18.79 -40.47
C GLY A 6 -13.55 17.76 -40.59
N ALA A 7 -12.94 17.64 -41.77
CA ALA A 7 -11.98 16.56 -42.06
C ALA A 7 -10.59 16.78 -41.45
N ALA A 8 -10.10 18.02 -41.39
CA ALA A 8 -8.76 18.34 -40.88
C ALA A 8 -8.61 18.09 -39.36
N ARG A 9 -9.68 18.32 -38.59
CA ARG A 9 -9.68 18.18 -37.11
C ARG A 9 -9.67 16.71 -36.65
N ALA A 10 -10.19 15.81 -37.46
CA ALA A 10 -10.21 14.36 -37.19
C ALA A 10 -8.84 13.69 -37.39
N SER A 11 -7.99 14.25 -38.27
CA SER A 11 -6.64 13.74 -38.54
C SER A 11 -5.68 14.02 -37.37
N GLY A 12 -5.75 15.23 -36.79
CA GLY A 12 -4.86 15.65 -35.70
C GLY A 12 -5.01 14.83 -34.41
N ARG A 13 -6.25 14.45 -34.04
CA ARG A 13 -6.51 13.66 -32.82
C ARG A 13 -5.94 12.23 -32.89
N ARG A 14 -6.09 11.57 -34.04
CA ARG A 14 -5.55 10.20 -34.24
C ARG A 14 -4.02 10.17 -34.23
N ALA A 15 -3.39 11.15 -34.87
CA ALA A 15 -1.94 11.28 -34.86
C ALA A 15 -1.39 11.56 -33.45
N PHE A 16 -2.08 12.37 -32.67
CA PHE A 16 -1.72 12.64 -31.27
C PHE A 16 -1.82 11.39 -30.39
N LEU A 17 -2.95 10.67 -30.46
CA LEU A 17 -3.14 9.43 -29.69
C LEU A 17 -2.08 8.37 -30.04
N ALA A 18 -1.76 8.20 -31.32
CA ALA A 18 -0.72 7.26 -31.75
C ALA A 18 0.67 7.60 -31.17
N ARG A 19 1.02 8.90 -31.09
CA ARG A 19 2.30 9.35 -30.50
C ARG A 19 2.36 9.15 -28.99
N VAL A 20 1.26 9.40 -28.27
CA VAL A 20 1.18 9.16 -26.82
C VAL A 20 1.31 7.67 -26.51
N SER A 21 0.66 6.80 -27.28
CA SER A 21 0.76 5.34 -27.12
C SER A 21 2.18 4.80 -27.38
N ALA A 22 2.88 5.33 -28.37
CA ALA A 22 4.26 4.91 -28.67
C ALA A 22 5.25 5.30 -27.55
N ALA A 23 5.10 6.49 -26.96
CA ALA A 23 5.95 6.93 -25.85
C ALA A 23 5.74 6.10 -24.56
N ALA A 24 4.50 5.67 -24.29
CA ALA A 24 4.20 4.80 -23.14
C ALA A 24 4.85 3.41 -23.28
N SER A 25 4.99 2.91 -24.51
CA SER A 25 5.56 1.60 -24.82
C SER A 25 7.08 1.56 -24.57
N ALA A 26 7.77 2.66 -24.91
CA ALA A 26 9.22 2.78 -24.71
C ALA A 26 9.61 2.88 -23.22
N LEU A 27 8.77 3.51 -22.38
CA LEU A 27 9.01 3.61 -20.94
C LEU A 27 8.78 2.28 -20.22
N ALA A 28 7.82 1.47 -20.69
CA ALA A 28 7.55 0.13 -20.15
C ALA A 28 8.72 -0.85 -20.41
N ALA A 29 9.36 -0.78 -21.58
CA ALA A 29 10.50 -1.63 -21.91
C ALA A 29 11.75 -1.31 -21.08
N ALA A 30 11.97 -0.04 -20.70
CA ALA A 30 13.07 0.37 -19.84
C ALA A 30 12.86 0.00 -18.35
N GLY A 31 11.61 -0.14 -17.91
CA GLY A 31 11.27 -0.57 -16.55
C GLY A 31 11.43 -2.08 -16.30
N ALA A 32 11.34 -2.90 -17.34
CA ALA A 32 11.42 -4.36 -17.24
C ALA A 32 12.82 -4.90 -16.91
N ALA A 33 13.88 -4.10 -17.15
CA ALA A 33 15.27 -4.54 -16.96
C ALA A 33 15.83 -4.33 -15.54
N ARG A 34 15.04 -3.81 -14.59
CA ARG A 34 15.48 -3.57 -13.19
C ARG A 34 14.95 -4.55 -12.15
N GLY A 35 14.45 -5.70 -12.58
CA GLY A 35 14.07 -6.81 -11.70
C GLY A 35 14.90 -8.05 -12.00
N ALA A 36 16.23 -7.97 -11.87
CA ALA A 36 17.05 -9.18 -11.85
C ALA A 36 16.77 -9.91 -10.54
N ASP A 37 16.22 -11.11 -10.69
CA ASP A 37 15.74 -12.04 -9.67
C ASP A 37 16.89 -12.42 -8.72
N ALA A 38 16.93 -11.78 -7.55
CA ALA A 38 17.71 -12.28 -6.42
C ALA A 38 16.95 -13.46 -5.82
N PRO A 39 17.62 -14.52 -5.35
CA PRO A 39 16.93 -15.70 -4.83
C PRO A 39 16.01 -15.26 -3.69
N ALA A 40 14.70 -15.40 -3.90
CA ALA A 40 13.69 -15.06 -2.93
C ALA A 40 13.81 -16.03 -1.75
N THR A 41 14.48 -15.60 -0.69
CA THR A 41 14.04 -16.00 0.64
C THR A 41 12.67 -15.35 0.85
N ASP A 42 11.68 -16.13 1.28
CA ASP A 42 10.27 -15.76 1.61
C ASP A 42 10.14 -14.70 2.73
N SER A 43 10.99 -13.69 2.72
CA SER A 43 11.06 -12.62 3.71
C SER A 43 10.55 -11.33 3.10
N LEU A 44 9.65 -10.65 3.82
CA LEU A 44 9.13 -9.36 3.38
C LEU A 44 10.27 -8.38 3.09
N PRO A 45 10.14 -7.49 2.08
CA PRO A 45 11.10 -6.41 1.86
C PRO A 45 11.31 -5.65 3.17
N ALA A 46 12.56 -5.33 3.50
CA ALA A 46 12.93 -4.67 4.74
C ALA A 46 13.68 -3.35 4.48
N ILE A 47 13.57 -2.43 5.42
CA ILE A 47 14.19 -1.10 5.38
C ILE A 47 15.03 -0.87 6.64
N SER A 48 16.03 0.01 6.52
CA SER A 48 16.75 0.52 7.69
C SER A 48 15.99 1.70 8.28
N LEU A 49 15.76 1.67 9.59
CA LEU A 49 15.21 2.76 10.40
C LEU A 49 16.21 3.06 11.52
N GLY A 50 17.09 4.03 11.29
CA GLY A 50 18.23 4.29 12.17
C GLY A 50 19.14 3.04 12.27
N PRO A 51 19.46 2.56 13.48
CA PRO A 51 20.28 1.36 13.66
C PRO A 51 19.50 0.06 13.48
N HIS A 52 18.17 0.11 13.31
CA HIS A 52 17.33 -1.07 13.22
C HIS A 52 17.00 -1.41 11.76
N ARG A 53 16.83 -2.70 11.47
CA ARG A 53 16.30 -3.19 10.19
C ARG A 53 14.95 -3.84 10.43
N ILE A 54 13.90 -3.30 9.84
CA ILE A 54 12.52 -3.77 10.02
C ILE A 54 11.88 -4.15 8.68
N SER A 55 10.84 -4.97 8.71
CA SER A 55 9.97 -5.16 7.55
C SER A 55 9.43 -3.81 7.07
N ARG A 56 9.33 -3.65 5.74
CA ARG A 56 8.77 -2.44 5.11
C ARG A 56 7.27 -2.28 5.42
N LEU A 57 6.59 -3.38 5.73
CA LEU A 57 5.24 -3.39 6.29
C LEU A 57 5.31 -3.37 7.82
N VAL A 58 4.47 -2.55 8.46
CA VAL A 58 4.36 -2.42 9.93
C VAL A 58 2.91 -2.69 10.32
N ALA A 59 2.68 -3.48 11.37
CA ALA A 59 1.33 -3.72 11.87
C ALA A 59 0.78 -2.46 12.56
N GLY A 60 -0.41 -2.01 12.14
CA GLY A 60 -1.03 -0.78 12.63
C GLY A 60 -1.74 -0.95 13.98
N TRP A 61 -1.87 0.16 14.72
CA TRP A 61 -2.43 0.19 16.08
C TRP A 61 -3.92 0.54 16.18
N ASN A 62 -4.46 1.35 15.26
CA ASN A 62 -5.77 2.00 15.46
C ASN A 62 -6.94 1.04 15.78
N PRO A 63 -7.10 -0.11 15.09
CA PRO A 63 -8.16 -1.06 15.43
C PRO A 63 -7.97 -1.71 16.80
N ILE A 64 -6.71 -1.88 17.24
CA ILE A 64 -6.40 -2.46 18.55
C ILE A 64 -6.71 -1.46 19.66
N GLY A 65 -6.26 -0.21 19.51
CA GLY A 65 -6.51 0.86 20.48
C GLY A 65 -7.92 1.45 20.45
N GLY A 66 -8.75 1.09 19.46
CA GLY A 66 -10.11 1.61 19.33
C GLY A 66 -10.19 3.07 18.90
N TYR A 67 -9.32 3.51 17.99
CA TYR A 67 -9.27 4.90 17.53
C TYR A 67 -9.73 5.05 16.08
N SER A 68 -11.02 5.33 15.89
CA SER A 68 -11.66 5.51 14.60
C SER A 68 -12.12 6.94 14.36
N TYR A 69 -11.77 7.46 13.18
CA TYR A 69 -12.34 8.72 12.70
C TYR A 69 -13.81 8.59 12.24
N LEU A 70 -14.40 7.38 12.30
CA LEU A 70 -15.82 7.16 12.04
C LEU A 70 -16.71 7.38 13.27
N GLY A 71 -16.11 7.57 14.45
CA GLY A 71 -16.80 7.91 15.70
C GLY A 71 -16.98 6.76 16.69
N HIS A 72 -17.54 7.10 17.84
CA HIS A 72 -17.56 6.27 19.06
C HIS A 72 -18.15 4.86 18.91
N HIS A 73 -19.12 4.65 18.01
CA HIS A 73 -19.64 3.31 17.74
C HIS A 73 -18.58 2.40 17.12
N MET A 74 -17.78 2.93 16.19
CA MET A 74 -16.69 2.17 15.57
C MET A 74 -15.55 1.95 16.57
N ASP A 75 -15.22 2.96 17.38
CA ASP A 75 -14.23 2.82 18.46
C ASP A 75 -14.58 1.66 19.41
N ARG A 76 -15.86 1.56 19.76
CA ARG A 76 -16.39 0.48 20.60
C ARG A 76 -16.28 -0.87 19.91
N HIS A 77 -16.73 -0.99 18.66
CA HIS A 77 -16.63 -2.25 17.92
C HIS A 77 -15.18 -2.73 17.72
N MET A 78 -14.25 -1.79 17.48
CA MET A 78 -12.83 -2.08 17.39
C MET A 78 -12.30 -2.67 18.70
N ARG A 79 -12.60 -2.05 19.86
CA ARG A 79 -12.20 -2.57 21.18
C ARG A 79 -12.87 -3.89 21.55
N GLU A 80 -14.15 -4.06 21.24
CA GLU A 80 -14.88 -5.32 21.46
C GLU A 80 -14.30 -6.45 20.61
N TYR A 81 -13.84 -6.16 19.39
CA TYR A 81 -13.20 -7.15 18.52
C TYR A 81 -11.75 -7.43 18.94
N PHE A 82 -10.94 -6.42 19.23
CA PHE A 82 -9.54 -6.60 19.62
C PHE A 82 -9.39 -6.78 21.13
N THR A 83 -9.84 -7.94 21.63
CA THR A 83 -9.48 -8.40 22.98
C THR A 83 -7.98 -8.65 23.09
N VAL A 84 -7.47 -8.86 24.31
CA VAL A 84 -6.06 -9.19 24.54
C VAL A 84 -5.65 -10.44 23.76
N GLU A 85 -6.47 -11.49 23.81
CA GLU A 85 -6.19 -12.77 23.14
C GLU A 85 -6.12 -12.59 21.62
N ARG A 86 -7.07 -11.83 21.05
CA ARG A 86 -7.09 -11.54 19.61
C ARG A 86 -5.95 -10.62 19.19
N THR A 87 -5.53 -9.72 20.08
CA THR A 87 -4.36 -8.86 19.85
C THR A 87 -3.08 -9.70 19.80
N VAL A 88 -2.88 -10.61 20.75
CA VAL A 88 -1.74 -11.54 20.75
C VAL A 88 -1.78 -12.45 19.52
N GLU A 89 -2.95 -12.99 19.17
CA GLU A 89 -3.12 -13.81 17.98
C GLU A 89 -2.77 -13.04 16.69
N PHE A 90 -3.27 -11.81 16.56
CA PHE A 90 -2.99 -10.93 15.43
C PHE A 90 -1.49 -10.63 15.30
N LEU A 91 -0.83 -10.20 16.38
CA LEU A 91 0.59 -9.89 16.36
C LEU A 91 1.45 -11.13 16.07
N GLY A 92 1.09 -12.28 16.63
CA GLY A 92 1.78 -13.55 16.33
C GLY A 92 1.61 -13.99 14.87
N ARG A 93 0.44 -13.72 14.24
CA ARG A 93 0.24 -13.94 12.80
C ARG A 93 1.12 -12.99 11.97
N CYS A 94 1.21 -11.73 12.36
CA CYS A 94 2.09 -10.75 11.71
C CYS A 94 3.56 -11.20 11.77
N GLU A 95 4.02 -11.62 12.93
CA GLU A 95 5.40 -12.12 13.13
C GLU A 95 5.69 -13.32 12.23
N ARG A 96 4.82 -14.34 12.22
CA ARG A 96 4.97 -15.53 11.34
C ARG A 96 4.95 -15.19 9.85
N ALA A 97 4.29 -14.09 9.47
CA ALA A 97 4.28 -13.58 8.11
C ALA A 97 5.51 -12.71 7.76
N GLY A 98 6.46 -12.55 8.69
CA GLY A 98 7.67 -11.75 8.50
C GLY A 98 7.50 -10.26 8.75
N ILE A 99 6.40 -9.83 9.38
CA ILE A 99 6.21 -8.44 9.84
C ILE A 99 6.90 -8.30 11.20
N THR A 100 7.96 -7.49 11.25
CA THR A 100 8.88 -7.43 12.40
C THR A 100 8.66 -6.21 13.30
N ALA A 101 7.67 -5.38 12.99
CA ALA A 101 7.38 -4.16 13.73
C ALA A 101 5.87 -3.90 13.81
N HIS A 102 5.44 -3.31 14.92
CA HIS A 102 4.08 -2.83 15.12
C HIS A 102 4.08 -1.42 15.73
N GLN A 103 3.05 -0.65 15.42
CA GLN A 103 2.78 0.61 16.10
C GLN A 103 2.14 0.32 17.46
N PHE A 104 2.47 1.13 18.45
CA PHE A 104 1.90 1.01 19.79
C PHE A 104 1.58 2.41 20.32
N SER A 105 0.47 2.53 21.02
CA SER A 105 0.14 3.70 21.84
C SER A 105 -0.61 3.22 23.07
N PRO A 106 -0.30 3.73 24.27
CA PRO A 106 -1.03 3.36 25.47
C PRO A 106 -2.53 3.61 25.31
N ALA A 107 -3.35 2.60 25.61
CA ALA A 107 -4.80 2.66 25.66
C ALA A 107 -5.31 1.90 26.90
N GLU A 108 -6.59 2.10 27.26
CA GLU A 108 -7.21 1.44 28.42
C GLU A 108 -7.09 -0.09 28.38
N ASN A 109 -7.14 -0.69 27.19
CA ASN A 109 -7.02 -2.14 27.00
C ASN A 109 -5.58 -2.66 26.98
N THR A 110 -4.59 -1.79 27.21
CA THR A 110 -3.16 -2.14 27.28
C THR A 110 -2.45 -1.55 28.48
N ALA A 111 -3.17 -0.86 29.37
CA ALA A 111 -2.62 -0.46 30.66
C ALA A 111 -2.49 -1.70 31.56
N GLU A 112 -1.36 -1.82 32.26
CA GLU A 112 -1.15 -2.86 33.28
C GLU A 112 -2.19 -2.81 34.40
#